data_AF-A0A423W3X3-F1
#
_entry.id   AF-A0A423W3X3-F1
#
_cell.length_a   1.000
_cell.length_b   1.000
_cell.length_c   1.000
_cell.angle_alpha   90.00
_cell.angle_beta   90.00
_cell.angle_gamma   90.00
#
_symmetry.space_group_name_H-M   'P 1'
#
loop_
_entity.id
_entity.type
_entity.pdbx_description
1 polymer ?
#
loop_
_entity_poly.entity_id
_entity_poly.type
_entity_poly.pdbx_seq_one_letter_code
_entity_poly.pdbx_strand_id
1 'polypeptide(L)'
;MSVLCLDYLPTEILQHVAQYLHDTHITSLASFSLVNKTCYASAKVWLFRSIRLQVTVTDPAQLNQEAVKWTKILQRTQSQRHVCQLSIVPRGGSEQARNDKSHSWLDQTWQSIDHEQQQSPRYEGNEPFKPIEEEEDRAWLPVAGLIKLVSYLKDLVYEPDYTLPPCLLRVLHEQHPQCRLHIFWFRFKSLHEPTVDPHELAIARSPCLHKITVRYFSWEDTRPKEDWNLDAHIRVVAGMAPNLREVRSLFCKSKHCSFLIRSNRMRKPWPGFSPDIDLPSSPGALECLSLFDAQSTVHDVGLDRWNEATDFSRLRVLDLCRATGQMLSWAAKNASLPNLKELRLHHHHPKPAFGSSSAFLSMIPPLEKLDYAGDVEEVLDSILDKHGPSLLKLSLDDHFDGLDVPTVQELQEKCPRLESLCICTTRSLSDETEVSMYRALGKMRHLTELSLELACSDFAAASQRVLTQSQREGLSPAPYEEFDGAFENTTWQAHPRFNHVHVRNTILNWAVDEALARSIWETIDESKAGDGKRLQSLKLLPTAFRTFLSRSGDFVEILECVSRSYSLERSVRDDDEGGVTIRELGRRAREAKCEGRHVLEQPGGNPTDSPVLEIIRHIWPRNEGSTSWHDDWRSLPLLK
;
A
#
# COMPACT_ATOMS: atom_id res chain seq x y z
N MET A 1 1.38 36.12 -38.02
CA MET A 1 1.95 35.37 -36.88
C MET A 1 2.05 33.92 -37.30
N SER A 2 3.26 33.40 -37.51
CA SER A 2 3.47 31.99 -37.83
C SER A 2 3.03 31.16 -36.63
N VAL A 3 2.06 30.28 -36.83
CA VAL A 3 1.68 29.28 -35.83
C VAL A 3 2.94 28.44 -35.56
N LEU A 4 3.51 28.56 -34.36
CA LEU A 4 4.62 27.71 -33.92
C LEU A 4 4.09 26.28 -33.91
N CYS A 5 4.39 25.52 -34.96
CA CYS A 5 4.06 24.11 -35.02
C CYS A 5 5.07 23.36 -34.15
N LEU A 6 4.58 22.46 -33.30
CA LEU A 6 5.37 21.65 -32.37
C LEU A 6 6.56 20.95 -33.05
N ASP A 7 6.38 20.60 -34.33
CA ASP A 7 7.34 19.93 -35.22
C ASP A 7 8.58 20.76 -35.55
N TYR A 8 8.54 22.09 -35.36
CA TYR A 8 9.67 22.99 -35.59
C TYR A 8 10.50 23.26 -34.33
N LEU A 9 10.10 22.71 -33.18
CA LEU A 9 10.89 22.85 -31.96
C LEU A 9 12.19 22.03 -32.06
N PRO A 10 13.31 22.52 -31.49
CA PRO A 10 14.54 21.74 -31.39
C PRO A 10 14.31 20.40 -30.69
N THR A 11 15.08 19.38 -31.08
CA THR A 11 14.92 18.02 -30.55
C THR A 11 15.13 17.98 -29.04
N GLU A 12 16.03 18.81 -28.53
CA GLU A 12 16.33 18.96 -27.10
C GLU A 12 15.10 19.44 -26.33
N ILE A 13 14.31 20.34 -26.91
CA ILE A 13 13.08 20.84 -26.28
C ILE A 13 12.01 19.75 -26.28
N LEU A 14 11.84 19.04 -27.40
CA LEU A 14 10.89 17.92 -27.48
C LEU A 14 11.28 16.77 -26.55
N GLN A 15 12.57 16.55 -26.29
CA GLN A 15 13.04 15.58 -25.30
C GLN A 15 12.75 16.00 -23.87
N HIS A 16 12.90 17.29 -23.54
CA HIS A 16 12.49 17.82 -22.22
C HIS A 16 10.97 17.72 -22.03
N VAL A 17 10.18 18.03 -23.06
CA VAL A 17 8.72 17.83 -23.02
C VAL A 17 8.39 16.36 -22.80
N ALA A 18 9.03 15.45 -23.54
CA ALA A 18 8.82 14.01 -23.36
C ALA A 18 9.22 13.52 -21.96
N GLN A 19 10.32 14.04 -21.40
CA GLN A 19 10.72 13.76 -20.02
C GLN A 19 9.68 14.25 -19.03
N TYR A 20 9.24 15.51 -19.17
CA TYR A 20 8.22 16.08 -18.31
C TYR A 20 6.93 15.26 -18.35
N LEU A 21 6.47 14.86 -19.54
CA LEU A 21 5.31 13.99 -19.71
C LEU A 21 5.52 12.58 -19.11
N HIS A 22 6.73 12.02 -19.21
CA HIS A 22 7.07 10.76 -18.55
C HIS A 22 6.93 10.85 -17.02
N ASP A 23 7.49 11.91 -16.44
CA ASP A 23 7.55 12.12 -14.99
C ASP A 23 6.17 12.47 -14.42
N THR A 24 5.38 13.26 -15.16
CA THR A 24 4.03 13.69 -14.75
C THR A 24 2.94 12.68 -15.09
N HIS A 25 2.75 12.33 -16.37
CA HIS A 25 1.64 11.49 -16.83
C HIS A 25 2.00 10.66 -18.08
N ILE A 26 2.41 9.41 -17.87
CA ILE A 26 2.91 8.50 -18.92
C ILE A 26 1.95 8.27 -20.08
N THR A 27 0.64 8.35 -19.86
CA THR A 27 -0.37 8.23 -20.93
C THR A 27 -0.35 9.43 -21.88
N SER A 28 -0.03 10.63 -21.36
CA SER A 28 0.18 11.82 -22.19
C SER A 28 1.45 11.67 -23.03
N LEU A 29 2.51 11.04 -22.52
CA LEU A 29 3.69 10.70 -23.31
C LEU A 29 3.35 9.77 -24.48
N ALA A 30 2.51 8.75 -24.26
CA ALA A 30 2.05 7.87 -25.31
C ALA A 30 1.29 8.64 -26.39
N SER A 31 0.37 9.52 -25.98
CA SER A 31 -0.39 10.38 -26.90
C SER A 31 0.51 11.34 -27.68
N PHE A 32 1.48 11.97 -27.01
CA PHE A 32 2.51 12.82 -27.63
C PHE A 32 3.33 12.07 -28.69
N SER A 33 3.66 10.80 -28.42
CA SER A 33 4.41 9.97 -29.37
C SER A 33 3.64 9.64 -30.66
N LEU A 34 2.32 9.78 -30.65
CA LEU A 34 1.45 9.49 -31.80
C LEU A 34 1.23 10.71 -32.71
N VAL A 35 1.66 11.91 -32.31
CA VAL A 35 1.42 13.15 -33.04
C VAL A 35 2.17 13.18 -34.39
N ASN A 36 3.47 12.92 -34.38
CA ASN A 36 4.32 12.90 -35.58
C ASN A 36 5.63 12.12 -35.32
N LYS A 37 6.48 12.01 -36.34
CA LYS A 37 7.76 11.26 -36.26
C LYS A 37 8.79 11.91 -35.33
N THR A 38 8.84 13.24 -35.24
CA THR A 38 9.78 13.99 -34.38
C THR A 38 9.44 13.81 -32.90
N CYS A 39 8.15 13.93 -32.55
CA CYS A 39 7.63 13.64 -31.22
C CYS A 39 7.83 12.18 -30.85
N TYR A 40 7.57 11.25 -31.77
CA TYR A 40 7.87 9.83 -31.58
C TYR A 40 9.35 9.61 -31.27
N ALA A 41 10.27 10.18 -32.06
CA ALA A 41 11.71 10.02 -31.86
C ALA A 41 12.18 10.54 -30.49
N SER A 42 11.60 11.65 -30.02
CA SER A 42 11.89 12.25 -28.72
C SER A 42 11.29 11.46 -27.56
N ALA A 43 10.08 10.95 -27.71
CA ALA A 43 9.38 10.12 -26.72
C ALA A 43 9.97 8.71 -26.57
N LYS A 44 10.56 8.18 -27.65
CA LYS A 44 11.08 6.82 -27.75
C LYS A 44 12.06 6.47 -26.62
N VAL A 45 12.90 7.43 -26.22
CA VAL A 45 13.88 7.26 -25.13
C VAL A 45 13.20 6.89 -23.81
N TRP A 46 12.05 7.49 -23.55
CA TRP A 46 11.29 7.34 -22.31
C TRP A 46 10.33 6.15 -22.37
N LEU A 47 9.69 5.93 -23.53
CA LEU A 47 8.77 4.80 -23.74
C LEU A 47 9.44 3.43 -23.60
N PHE A 48 10.70 3.30 -24.06
CA PHE A 48 11.45 2.05 -23.99
C PHE A 48 12.44 2.01 -22.82
N ARG A 49 12.42 3.00 -21.91
CA ARG A 49 13.32 3.07 -20.77
C ARG A 49 13.17 1.88 -19.83
N SER A 50 11.92 1.46 -19.60
CA SER A 50 11.57 0.32 -18.76
C SER A 50 10.71 -0.66 -19.56
N ILE A 51 11.15 -1.91 -19.64
CA ILE A 51 10.41 -2.98 -20.33
C ILE A 51 9.97 -4.05 -19.33
N ARG A 52 8.81 -4.65 -19.58
CA ARG A 52 8.21 -5.66 -18.72
C ARG A 52 7.92 -6.94 -19.51
N LEU A 53 8.44 -8.05 -19.02
CA LEU A 53 8.15 -9.41 -19.48
C LEU A 53 7.17 -10.07 -18.53
N GLN A 54 5.99 -10.43 -19.03
CA GLN A 54 5.05 -11.27 -18.29
C GLN A 54 5.35 -12.73 -18.63
N VAL A 55 5.74 -13.52 -17.63
CA VAL A 55 6.20 -14.89 -17.83
C VAL A 55 5.34 -15.89 -17.08
N THR A 56 5.12 -17.05 -17.70
CA THR A 56 4.62 -18.25 -17.04
C THR A 56 5.74 -19.27 -17.06
N VAL A 57 6.38 -19.53 -15.91
CA VAL A 57 7.61 -20.36 -15.85
C VAL A 57 7.35 -21.81 -16.26
N THR A 58 6.13 -22.30 -16.08
CA THR A 58 5.71 -23.64 -16.55
C THR A 58 5.47 -23.73 -18.06
N ASP A 59 5.56 -22.62 -18.80
CA ASP A 59 5.35 -22.56 -20.25
C ASP A 59 6.59 -21.97 -20.97
N PRO A 60 7.58 -22.81 -21.30
CA PRO A 60 8.76 -22.39 -22.06
C PRO A 60 8.44 -21.76 -23.43
N ALA A 61 7.34 -22.16 -24.06
CA ALA A 61 6.94 -21.61 -25.36
C ALA A 61 6.46 -20.17 -25.23
N GLN A 62 5.68 -19.87 -24.19
CA GLN A 62 5.25 -18.51 -23.88
C GLN A 62 6.42 -17.61 -23.50
N LEU A 63 7.37 -18.12 -22.70
CA LEU A 63 8.60 -17.40 -22.34
C LEU A 63 9.39 -17.00 -23.58
N ASN A 64 9.60 -17.94 -24.51
CA ASN A 64 10.26 -17.68 -25.78
C ASN A 64 9.47 -16.67 -26.64
N GLN A 65 8.15 -16.80 -26.71
CA GLN A 65 7.30 -15.89 -27.47
C GLN A 65 7.43 -14.43 -26.97
N GLU A 66 7.39 -14.21 -25.66
CA GLU A 66 7.54 -12.87 -25.08
C GLU A 66 8.95 -12.30 -25.29
N ALA A 67 10.00 -13.11 -25.09
CA ALA A 67 11.38 -12.68 -25.36
C ALA A 67 11.60 -12.30 -26.83
N VAL A 68 11.10 -13.11 -27.76
CA VAL A 68 11.17 -12.86 -29.22
C VAL A 68 10.36 -11.62 -29.61
N LYS A 69 9.16 -11.44 -29.03
CA LYS A 69 8.32 -10.26 -29.25
C LYS A 69 9.07 -8.99 -28.87
N TRP A 70 9.63 -8.92 -27.67
CA TRP A 70 10.40 -7.74 -27.25
C TRP A 70 11.68 -7.54 -28.07
N THR A 71 12.38 -8.61 -28.41
CA THR A 71 13.54 -8.56 -29.32
C THR A 71 13.17 -7.91 -30.65
N LYS A 72 12.07 -8.36 -31.28
CA LYS A 72 11.56 -7.79 -32.54
C LYS A 72 11.15 -6.32 -32.39
N ILE A 73 10.46 -5.97 -31.30
CA ILE A 73 10.03 -4.58 -31.03
C ILE A 73 11.25 -3.66 -30.89
N LEU A 74 12.24 -4.04 -30.10
CA LEU A 74 13.43 -3.24 -29.86
C LEU A 74 14.29 -3.11 -31.12
N GLN A 75 14.42 -4.18 -31.91
CA GLN A 75 15.13 -4.15 -33.20
C GLN A 75 14.42 -3.26 -34.22
N ARG A 76 13.10 -3.42 -34.38
CA ARG A 76 12.30 -2.61 -35.31
C ARG A 76 12.36 -1.12 -34.98
N THR A 77 12.39 -0.79 -33.69
CA THR A 77 12.39 0.61 -33.22
C THR A 77 13.79 1.19 -32.99
N GLN A 78 14.83 0.36 -33.09
CA GLN A 78 16.22 0.70 -32.74
C GLN A 78 16.32 1.32 -31.33
N SER A 79 15.63 0.71 -30.37
CA SER A 79 15.48 1.25 -29.00
C SER A 79 16.26 0.48 -27.93
N GLN A 80 17.08 -0.51 -28.32
CA GLN A 80 17.86 -1.35 -27.40
C GLN A 80 18.73 -0.53 -26.44
N ARG A 81 19.30 0.57 -26.94
CA ARG A 81 20.18 1.49 -26.19
C ARG A 81 19.45 2.33 -25.14
N HIS A 82 18.12 2.41 -25.21
CA HIS A 82 17.30 3.20 -24.29
C HIS A 82 16.81 2.37 -23.10
N VAL A 83 16.80 1.04 -23.23
CA VAL A 83 16.38 0.13 -22.16
C VAL A 83 17.38 0.19 -21.00
N CYS A 84 16.91 0.73 -19.88
CA CYS A 84 17.68 0.83 -18.64
C CYS A 84 17.14 -0.11 -17.55
N GLN A 85 15.87 -0.53 -17.64
CA GLN A 85 15.24 -1.41 -16.67
C GLN A 85 14.49 -2.54 -17.38
N LEU A 86 14.69 -3.76 -16.91
CA LEU A 86 13.96 -4.95 -17.34
C LEU A 86 13.26 -5.56 -16.12
N SER A 87 11.94 -5.70 -16.18
CA SER A 87 11.16 -6.38 -15.14
C SER A 87 10.60 -7.69 -15.67
N ILE A 88 10.90 -8.80 -15.02
CA ILE A 88 10.33 -10.12 -15.27
C ILE A 88 9.28 -10.34 -14.19
N VAL A 89 8.03 -10.46 -14.59
CA VAL A 89 6.88 -10.55 -13.67
C VAL A 89 6.03 -11.77 -14.01
N PRO A 90 5.42 -12.45 -13.02
CA PRO A 90 4.51 -13.55 -13.30
C PRO A 90 3.27 -13.07 -14.07
N ARG A 91 2.85 -13.85 -15.07
CA ARG A 91 1.61 -13.58 -15.81
C ARG A 91 0.41 -13.73 -14.88
N GLY A 92 -0.45 -12.71 -14.83
CA GLY A 92 -1.60 -12.67 -13.91
C GLY A 92 -1.32 -11.97 -12.57
N GLY A 93 -0.08 -11.55 -12.31
CA GLY A 93 0.19 -10.57 -11.24
C GLY A 93 -0.54 -9.26 -11.56
N SER A 94 -1.24 -8.69 -10.57
CA SER A 94 -2.07 -7.50 -10.77
C SER A 94 -1.25 -6.34 -11.37
N GLU A 95 -1.75 -5.74 -12.45
CA GLU A 95 -1.18 -4.48 -13.00
C GLU A 95 -1.29 -3.31 -12.01
N GLN A 96 -2.14 -3.45 -10.98
CA GLN A 96 -2.45 -2.44 -9.98
C GLN A 96 -1.29 -2.12 -9.04
N ALA A 97 -0.37 -3.04 -8.76
CA ALA A 97 0.70 -2.80 -7.78
C ALA A 97 1.76 -1.77 -8.22
N ARG A 98 1.78 -1.33 -9.49
CA ARG A 98 2.82 -0.41 -10.00
C ARG A 98 2.32 0.81 -10.76
N ASN A 99 1.07 0.84 -11.21
CA ASN A 99 0.49 2.01 -11.85
C ASN A 99 -0.19 2.95 -10.87
N ASP A 100 -0.39 2.54 -9.63
CA ASP A 100 -0.81 3.46 -8.59
C ASP A 100 0.41 4.27 -8.16
N LYS A 101 0.54 5.48 -8.72
CA LYS A 101 1.07 6.64 -7.97
C LYS A 101 0.13 6.93 -6.79
N SER A 102 -0.28 5.93 -6.02
CA SER A 102 -1.06 6.08 -4.81
C SER A 102 -0.11 6.56 -3.74
N HIS A 103 -0.21 7.84 -3.43
CA HIS A 103 0.50 8.45 -2.32
C HIS A 103 -0.13 8.11 -0.95
N SER A 104 -1.20 7.31 -0.92
CA SER A 104 -1.66 6.62 0.28
C SER A 104 -1.07 5.21 0.32
N TRP A 105 -0.11 5.01 1.22
CA TRP A 105 0.59 3.75 1.43
C TRP A 105 -0.28 2.74 2.19
N LEU A 106 -1.28 3.18 2.97
CA LEU A 106 -2.23 2.35 3.71
C LEU A 106 -3.07 1.43 2.79
N ASP A 107 -3.45 1.92 1.61
CA ASP A 107 -4.07 1.09 0.55
C ASP A 107 -3.09 0.04 0.03
N GLN A 108 -1.79 0.36 -0.04
CA GLN A 108 -0.78 -0.61 -0.44
C GLN A 108 -0.51 -1.60 0.67
N THR A 109 -0.38 -1.27 1.95
CA THR A 109 0.03 -2.25 2.97
C THR A 109 -1.06 -3.26 3.31
N TRP A 110 -2.31 -2.87 3.50
CA TRP A 110 -3.38 -3.82 3.82
C TRP A 110 -3.85 -4.59 2.59
N GLN A 111 -4.07 -3.91 1.47
CA GLN A 111 -4.45 -4.60 0.24
C GLN A 111 -3.29 -5.37 -0.38
N SER A 112 -2.00 -4.97 -0.24
CA SER A 112 -0.88 -5.81 -0.70
C SER A 112 -0.56 -6.95 0.24
N ILE A 113 -0.71 -6.82 1.56
CA ILE A 113 -0.53 -7.99 2.44
C ILE A 113 -1.65 -9.00 2.19
N ASP A 114 -2.92 -8.56 2.03
CA ASP A 114 -4.03 -9.46 1.70
C ASP A 114 -4.01 -9.90 0.21
N HIS A 115 -3.68 -9.06 -0.77
CA HIS A 115 -3.50 -9.48 -2.18
C HIS A 115 -2.25 -10.34 -2.39
N GLU A 116 -1.11 -10.04 -1.77
CA GLU A 116 0.10 -10.88 -1.83
C GLU A 116 -0.19 -12.23 -1.14
N GLN A 117 -1.01 -12.27 -0.08
CA GLN A 117 -1.48 -13.53 0.54
C GLN A 117 -2.55 -14.26 -0.30
N GLN A 118 -3.45 -13.55 -0.99
CA GLN A 118 -4.55 -14.13 -1.77
C GLN A 118 -4.14 -14.52 -3.21
N GLN A 119 -3.19 -13.80 -3.83
CA GLN A 119 -2.70 -14.06 -5.18
C GLN A 119 -1.43 -14.91 -5.23
N SER A 120 -0.69 -15.07 -4.12
CA SER A 120 0.43 -16.00 -4.12
C SER A 120 -0.11 -17.42 -4.27
N PRO A 121 0.48 -18.27 -5.15
CA PRO A 121 0.30 -19.70 -5.08
C PRO A 121 0.93 -20.19 -3.78
N ARG A 122 0.20 -20.04 -2.68
CA ARG A 122 0.01 -21.02 -1.61
C ARG A 122 1.13 -22.08 -1.58
N TYR A 123 2.32 -21.65 -1.16
CA TYR A 123 3.55 -22.45 -1.18
C TYR A 123 3.36 -23.73 -0.37
N GLU A 124 3.61 -24.88 -0.99
CA GLU A 124 3.65 -26.17 -0.33
C GLU A 124 5.10 -26.46 0.02
N GLY A 125 5.53 -26.09 1.23
CA GLY A 125 6.90 -26.27 1.73
C GLY A 125 7.35 -27.72 1.93
N ASN A 126 6.86 -28.66 1.12
CA ASN A 126 7.20 -30.09 1.15
C ASN A 126 7.78 -30.60 -0.17
N GLU A 127 7.98 -29.76 -1.20
CA GLU A 127 8.66 -30.24 -2.40
C GLU A 127 10.13 -30.53 -2.08
N PRO A 128 10.64 -31.73 -2.42
CA PRO A 128 12.05 -32.03 -2.27
C PRO A 128 12.87 -31.04 -3.08
N PHE A 129 14.02 -30.63 -2.54
CA PHE A 129 14.94 -29.78 -3.28
C PHE A 129 15.32 -30.49 -4.60
N LYS A 130 15.10 -29.78 -5.71
CA LYS A 130 15.53 -30.19 -7.04
C LYS A 130 16.40 -29.07 -7.61
N PRO A 131 17.69 -29.34 -7.92
CA PRO A 131 18.51 -28.40 -8.68
C PRO A 131 17.85 -28.05 -10.01
N ILE A 132 18.11 -26.84 -10.50
CA ILE A 132 17.64 -26.43 -11.83
C ILE A 132 18.29 -27.33 -12.87
N GLU A 133 17.49 -28.05 -13.65
CA GLU A 133 17.98 -28.92 -14.72
C GLU A 133 18.49 -28.09 -15.91
N GLU A 134 19.38 -28.67 -16.71
CA GLU A 134 19.91 -27.98 -17.90
C GLU A 134 18.80 -27.61 -18.89
N GLU A 135 17.78 -28.45 -19.06
CA GLU A 135 16.62 -28.15 -19.91
C GLU A 135 15.82 -26.96 -19.39
N GLU A 136 15.64 -26.86 -18.06
CA GLU A 136 14.94 -25.76 -17.41
C GLU A 136 15.73 -24.45 -17.58
N ASP A 137 17.05 -24.46 -17.41
CA ASP A 137 17.90 -23.29 -17.66
C ASP A 137 17.90 -22.89 -19.14
N ARG A 138 17.93 -23.87 -20.06
CA ARG A 138 17.91 -23.63 -21.51
C ARG A 138 16.63 -22.93 -21.97
N ALA A 139 15.50 -23.15 -21.29
CA ALA A 139 14.25 -22.46 -21.59
C ALA A 139 14.37 -20.93 -21.45
N TRP A 140 15.30 -20.43 -20.63
CA TRP A 140 15.52 -19.00 -20.39
C TRP A 140 16.53 -18.34 -21.32
N LEU A 141 17.19 -19.11 -22.20
CA LEU A 141 18.13 -18.58 -23.19
C LEU A 141 17.57 -17.46 -24.08
N PRO A 142 16.29 -17.46 -24.51
CA PRO A 142 15.72 -16.34 -25.25
C PRO A 142 15.72 -15.03 -24.45
N VAL A 143 15.45 -15.09 -23.14
CA VAL A 143 15.51 -13.92 -22.24
C VAL A 143 16.96 -13.50 -22.02
N ALA A 144 17.88 -14.47 -21.85
CA ALA A 144 19.30 -14.19 -21.78
C ALA A 144 19.80 -13.47 -23.04
N GLY A 145 19.33 -13.87 -24.22
CA GLY A 145 19.58 -13.21 -25.50
C GLY A 145 19.06 -11.78 -25.55
N LEU A 146 17.87 -11.52 -24.98
CA LEU A 146 17.34 -10.16 -24.83
C LEU A 146 18.21 -9.29 -23.91
N ILE A 147 18.71 -9.83 -22.80
CA ILE A 147 19.63 -9.11 -21.89
C ILE A 147 20.95 -8.79 -22.59
N LYS A 148 21.47 -9.69 -23.44
CA LYS A 148 22.65 -9.43 -24.27
C LYS A 148 22.41 -8.35 -25.32
N LEU A 149 21.17 -8.22 -25.80
CA LEU A 149 20.82 -7.25 -26.85
C LEU A 149 20.82 -5.80 -26.33
N VAL A 150 20.49 -5.58 -25.06
CA VAL A 150 20.45 -4.24 -24.47
C VAL A 150 21.85 -3.78 -24.06
N SER A 151 22.15 -2.50 -24.25
CA SER A 151 23.52 -1.99 -24.09
C SER A 151 23.84 -1.48 -22.69
N TYR A 152 22.84 -1.07 -21.90
CA TYR A 152 23.07 -0.47 -20.60
C TYR A 152 21.93 -0.74 -19.62
N LEU A 153 21.90 -1.96 -19.09
CA LEU A 153 20.89 -2.36 -18.11
C LEU A 153 21.30 -1.90 -16.70
N LYS A 154 20.58 -0.91 -16.15
CA LYS A 154 20.77 -0.43 -14.78
C LYS A 154 20.09 -1.32 -13.75
N ASP A 155 18.89 -1.82 -14.07
CA ASP A 155 18.06 -2.55 -13.13
C ASP A 155 17.44 -3.79 -13.78
N LEU A 156 17.63 -4.94 -13.16
CA LEU A 156 16.93 -6.18 -13.47
C LEU A 156 16.04 -6.54 -12.28
N VAL A 157 14.73 -6.51 -12.49
CA VAL A 157 13.74 -6.90 -11.49
C VAL A 157 13.23 -8.30 -11.82
N TYR A 158 13.36 -9.21 -10.88
CA TYR A 158 12.93 -10.60 -11.01
C TYR A 158 11.89 -10.91 -9.93
N GLU A 159 10.63 -11.03 -10.34
CA GLU A 159 9.48 -11.30 -9.48
C GLU A 159 8.91 -12.72 -9.46
N PRO A 160 9.23 -13.65 -10.38
CA PRO A 160 8.73 -15.02 -10.27
C PRO A 160 9.17 -15.70 -8.96
N ASP A 161 8.29 -16.52 -8.37
CA ASP A 161 8.56 -17.35 -7.17
C ASP A 161 9.43 -18.59 -7.49
N TYR A 162 10.29 -18.48 -8.50
CA TYR A 162 11.19 -19.52 -8.99
C TYR A 162 12.62 -19.05 -8.86
N THR A 163 13.55 -19.94 -8.56
CA THR A 163 14.97 -19.58 -8.45
C THR A 163 15.47 -18.94 -9.76
N LEU A 164 16.15 -17.80 -9.66
CA LEU A 164 16.71 -17.08 -10.83
C LEU A 164 17.56 -18.05 -11.67
N PRO A 165 17.29 -18.27 -12.97
CA PRO A 165 18.03 -19.24 -13.77
C PRO A 165 19.54 -18.92 -13.91
N PRO A 166 20.44 -19.92 -13.89
CA PRO A 166 21.87 -19.75 -14.06
C PRO A 166 22.27 -18.94 -15.29
N CYS A 167 21.62 -19.16 -16.43
CA CYS A 167 21.93 -18.44 -17.66
C CYS A 167 21.68 -16.92 -17.55
N LEU A 168 20.68 -16.50 -16.78
CA LEU A 168 20.39 -15.08 -16.57
C LEU A 168 21.44 -14.43 -15.68
N LEU A 169 21.81 -15.09 -14.58
CA LEU A 169 22.84 -14.60 -13.66
C LEU A 169 24.18 -14.46 -14.37
N ARG A 170 24.58 -15.48 -15.14
CA ARG A 170 25.82 -15.46 -15.93
C ARG A 170 25.85 -14.32 -16.94
N VAL A 171 24.77 -14.13 -17.71
CA VAL A 171 24.72 -13.03 -18.70
C VAL A 171 24.76 -11.66 -18.02
N LEU A 172 24.15 -11.53 -16.83
CA LEU A 172 24.22 -10.31 -16.06
C LEU A 172 25.66 -9.99 -15.65
N HIS A 173 26.39 -10.97 -15.11
CA HIS A 173 27.79 -10.79 -14.71
C HIS A 173 28.71 -10.51 -15.90
N GLU A 174 28.49 -11.17 -17.04
CA GLU A 174 29.32 -11.01 -18.24
C GLU A 174 29.09 -9.68 -18.95
N GLN A 175 27.84 -9.23 -19.08
CA GLN A 175 27.47 -8.10 -19.93
C GLN A 175 27.13 -6.82 -19.15
N HIS A 176 26.57 -6.96 -17.94
CA HIS A 176 26.08 -5.84 -17.13
C HIS A 176 26.52 -5.97 -15.66
N PRO A 177 27.83 -6.01 -15.35
CA PRO A 177 28.33 -6.23 -13.99
C PRO A 177 27.95 -5.12 -12.99
N GLN A 178 27.51 -3.96 -13.48
CA GLN A 178 27.03 -2.83 -12.67
C GLN A 178 25.50 -2.80 -12.54
N CYS A 179 24.80 -3.77 -13.11
CA CYS A 179 23.35 -3.87 -13.02
C CYS A 179 22.92 -4.18 -11.59
N ARG A 180 21.91 -3.48 -11.09
CA ARG A 180 21.25 -3.77 -9.82
C ARG A 180 20.20 -4.85 -10.04
N LEU A 181 20.46 -6.00 -9.46
CA LEU A 181 19.57 -7.15 -9.44
C LEU A 181 18.65 -7.05 -8.22
N HIS A 182 17.35 -7.03 -8.49
CA HIS A 182 16.29 -7.02 -7.49
C HIS A 182 15.54 -8.34 -7.57
N ILE A 183 15.71 -9.22 -6.58
CA ILE A 183 15.06 -10.52 -6.54
C ILE A 183 13.94 -10.49 -5.51
N PHE A 184 12.72 -10.71 -5.96
CA PHE A 184 11.61 -10.98 -5.07
C PHE A 184 11.53 -12.49 -4.85
N TRP A 185 11.22 -12.88 -3.61
CA TRP A 185 10.99 -14.28 -3.23
C TRP A 185 12.23 -15.17 -3.34
N PHE A 186 13.39 -14.67 -2.93
CA PHE A 186 14.58 -15.51 -2.80
C PHE A 186 14.48 -16.38 -1.54
N ARG A 187 14.63 -17.70 -1.73
CA ARG A 187 14.71 -18.70 -0.67
C ARG A 187 15.79 -19.71 -1.03
N PHE A 188 16.56 -20.13 -0.04
CA PHE A 188 17.43 -21.28 -0.15
C PHE A 188 16.58 -22.54 0.05
N LYS A 189 16.42 -23.32 -1.03
CA LYS A 189 15.68 -24.59 -1.01
C LYS A 189 16.60 -25.73 -0.57
N SER A 190 17.92 -25.56 -0.69
CA SER A 190 18.94 -26.58 -0.37
C SER A 190 19.45 -26.55 1.08
N LEU A 191 18.89 -25.72 1.99
CA LEU A 191 19.41 -25.59 3.37
C LEU A 191 19.38 -26.88 4.20
N HIS A 192 18.55 -27.85 3.82
CA HIS A 192 18.46 -29.15 4.50
C HIS A 192 19.35 -30.22 3.87
N GLU A 193 20.00 -29.92 2.75
CA GLU A 193 20.94 -30.82 2.10
C GLU A 193 22.32 -30.73 2.78
N PRO A 194 23.19 -31.76 2.64
CA PRO A 194 24.54 -31.73 3.23
C PRO A 194 25.38 -30.53 2.77
N THR A 195 25.14 -30.07 1.55
CA THR A 195 25.79 -28.93 0.91
C THR A 195 24.74 -28.04 0.29
N VAL A 196 24.83 -26.73 0.56
CA VAL A 196 23.98 -25.74 -0.11
C VAL A 196 24.30 -25.72 -1.60
N ASP A 197 23.26 -25.61 -2.41
CA ASP A 197 23.35 -25.58 -3.86
C ASP A 197 24.31 -24.49 -4.35
N PRO A 198 25.28 -24.82 -5.23
CA PRO A 198 26.26 -23.86 -5.71
C PRO A 198 25.64 -22.63 -6.41
N HIS A 199 24.50 -22.80 -7.06
CA HIS A 199 23.83 -21.72 -7.78
C HIS A 199 23.04 -20.80 -6.85
N GLU A 200 22.36 -21.33 -5.83
CA GLU A 200 21.77 -20.52 -4.75
C GLU A 200 22.85 -19.66 -4.04
N LEU A 201 24.03 -20.24 -3.79
CA LEU A 201 25.18 -19.50 -3.25
C LEU A 201 25.73 -18.44 -4.22
N ALA A 202 25.75 -18.74 -5.53
CA ALA A 202 26.19 -17.78 -6.55
C ALA A 202 25.27 -16.56 -6.62
N ILE A 203 23.95 -16.76 -6.45
CA ILE A 203 22.98 -15.66 -6.33
C ILE A 203 23.29 -14.84 -5.07
N ALA A 204 23.43 -15.50 -3.92
CA ALA A 204 23.67 -14.87 -2.63
C ALA A 204 24.99 -14.07 -2.56
N ARG A 205 25.99 -14.48 -3.35
CA ARG A 205 27.30 -13.81 -3.46
C ARG A 205 27.41 -12.84 -4.65
N SER A 206 26.32 -12.67 -5.40
CA SER A 206 26.35 -11.88 -6.64
C SER A 206 26.66 -10.41 -6.34
N PRO A 207 27.66 -9.79 -7.00
CA PRO A 207 27.95 -8.37 -6.86
C PRO A 207 26.86 -7.49 -7.46
N CYS A 208 25.98 -8.04 -8.31
CA CYS A 208 24.84 -7.33 -8.85
C CYS A 208 23.67 -7.27 -7.84
N LEU A 209 23.64 -8.12 -6.81
CA LEU A 209 22.50 -8.22 -5.89
C LEU A 209 22.35 -6.94 -5.07
N HIS A 210 21.23 -6.25 -5.28
CA HIS A 210 20.96 -4.95 -4.67
C HIS A 210 19.76 -4.97 -3.71
N LYS A 211 18.73 -5.74 -4.07
CA LYS A 211 17.50 -5.91 -3.29
C LYS A 211 17.10 -7.38 -3.21
N ILE A 212 16.71 -7.82 -2.03
CA ILE A 212 16.11 -9.14 -1.81
C ILE A 212 14.83 -9.05 -0.98
N THR A 213 13.83 -9.83 -1.38
CA THR A 213 12.67 -10.12 -0.55
C THR A 213 12.70 -11.59 -0.14
N VAL A 214 12.77 -11.86 1.15
CA VAL A 214 12.74 -13.21 1.73
C VAL A 214 11.38 -13.49 2.34
N ARG A 215 10.79 -14.62 1.96
CA ARG A 215 9.68 -15.22 2.71
C ARG A 215 10.25 -16.21 3.71
N TYR A 216 9.70 -16.26 4.92
CA TYR A 216 10.03 -17.29 5.90
C TYR A 216 8.79 -17.69 6.70
N PHE A 217 8.80 -18.91 7.24
CA PHE A 217 7.69 -19.49 7.98
C PHE A 217 8.09 -19.78 9.43
N SER A 218 7.09 -19.84 10.32
CA SER A 218 7.32 -20.31 11.69
C SER A 218 7.75 -21.77 11.69
N TRP A 219 8.68 -22.10 12.60
CA TRP A 219 9.05 -23.48 12.89
C TRP A 219 7.89 -24.29 13.51
N GLU A 220 6.88 -23.63 14.09
CA GLU A 220 5.64 -24.26 14.56
C GLU A 220 4.68 -24.61 13.40
N ASP A 221 4.83 -23.92 12.26
CA ASP A 221 3.93 -23.97 11.12
C ASP A 221 4.41 -24.96 10.03
N THR A 222 5.69 -25.32 10.02
CA THR A 222 6.26 -26.28 9.06
C THR A 222 6.21 -27.72 9.60
N ARG A 223 5.73 -28.65 8.77
CA ARG A 223 5.91 -30.11 8.96
C ARG A 223 7.43 -30.42 9.02
N PRO A 224 7.91 -31.63 9.42
CA PRO A 224 9.04 -31.91 10.33
C PRO A 224 10.42 -31.22 10.15
N LYS A 225 10.63 -30.37 9.14
CA LYS A 225 11.85 -29.60 8.89
C LYS A 225 11.65 -28.12 9.28
N GLU A 226 12.66 -27.56 9.93
CA GLU A 226 12.69 -26.17 10.40
C GLU A 226 12.98 -25.20 9.24
N ASP A 227 12.31 -24.05 9.16
CA ASP A 227 12.68 -23.04 8.15
C ASP A 227 13.86 -22.18 8.62
N TRP A 228 15.04 -22.40 8.03
CA TRP A 228 16.26 -21.64 8.31
C TRP A 228 16.50 -20.45 7.36
N ASN A 229 15.54 -20.12 6.47
CA ASN A 229 15.73 -19.08 5.47
C ASN A 229 16.04 -17.71 6.06
N LEU A 230 15.37 -17.31 7.14
CA LEU A 230 15.66 -16.03 7.79
C LEU A 230 17.11 -15.97 8.27
N ASP A 231 17.61 -17.03 8.91
CA ASP A 231 18.97 -17.07 9.44
C ASP A 231 20.00 -17.02 8.30
N ALA A 232 19.73 -17.74 7.21
CA ALA A 232 20.57 -17.71 6.01
C ALA A 232 20.63 -16.31 5.38
N HIS A 233 19.51 -15.60 5.29
CA HIS A 233 19.48 -14.26 4.71
C HIS A 233 20.16 -13.20 5.60
N ILE A 234 20.08 -13.34 6.93
CA ILE A 234 20.87 -12.50 7.85
C ILE A 234 22.37 -12.69 7.57
N ARG A 235 22.83 -13.91 7.26
CA ARG A 235 24.22 -14.15 6.84
C ARG A 235 24.54 -13.56 5.47
N VAL A 236 23.60 -13.60 4.51
CA VAL A 236 23.78 -12.93 3.21
C VAL A 236 24.03 -11.43 3.41
N VAL A 237 23.28 -10.83 4.33
CA VAL A 237 23.38 -9.41 4.72
C VAL A 237 24.67 -9.11 5.47
N ALA A 238 25.19 -10.06 6.24
CA ALA A 238 26.49 -9.98 6.92
C ALA A 238 27.68 -10.09 5.94
N GLY A 239 27.61 -9.38 4.81
CA GLY A 239 28.71 -9.12 3.89
C GLY A 239 28.83 -10.06 2.68
N MET A 240 28.03 -11.13 2.55
CA MET A 240 28.17 -12.04 1.39
C MET A 240 27.80 -11.36 0.07
N ALA A 241 26.84 -10.42 0.11
CA ALA A 241 26.44 -9.61 -1.02
C ALA A 241 26.94 -8.16 -0.84
N PRO A 242 28.05 -7.74 -1.47
CA PRO A 242 28.71 -6.46 -1.17
C PRO A 242 27.89 -5.21 -1.53
N ASN A 243 27.02 -5.33 -2.55
CA ASN A 243 26.20 -4.24 -3.07
C ASN A 243 24.73 -4.31 -2.63
N LEU A 244 24.42 -5.21 -1.70
CA LEU A 244 23.08 -5.33 -1.14
C LEU A 244 22.78 -4.10 -0.28
N ARG A 245 21.68 -3.42 -0.60
CA ARG A 245 21.23 -2.19 0.08
C ARG A 245 19.81 -2.30 0.62
N GLU A 246 18.96 -3.14 0.06
CA GLU A 246 17.56 -3.26 0.47
C GLU A 246 17.19 -4.71 0.81
N VAL A 247 16.58 -4.91 1.98
CA VAL A 247 16.09 -6.22 2.41
C VAL A 247 14.66 -6.09 2.91
N ARG A 248 13.77 -6.94 2.36
CA ARG A 248 12.41 -7.12 2.85
C ARG A 248 12.26 -8.54 3.38
N SER A 249 11.93 -8.68 4.66
CA SER A 249 11.63 -9.95 5.29
C SER A 249 10.13 -10.07 5.49
N LEU A 250 9.52 -11.15 5.00
CA LEU A 250 8.09 -11.40 5.08
C LEU A 250 7.84 -12.74 5.77
N PHE A 251 7.29 -12.69 6.97
CA PHE A 251 6.80 -13.87 7.66
C PHE A 251 5.47 -14.32 7.04
N CYS A 252 5.31 -15.61 6.76
CA CYS A 252 4.13 -16.19 6.12
C CYS A 252 3.53 -17.32 6.96
N LYS A 253 2.20 -17.54 6.86
CA LYS A 253 1.52 -18.70 7.44
C LYS A 253 1.72 -19.95 6.57
N SER A 254 1.85 -21.12 7.19
CA SER A 254 1.68 -22.40 6.52
C SER A 254 0.20 -22.75 6.36
N LYS A 255 -0.19 -23.46 5.30
CA LYS A 255 -1.57 -23.99 5.13
C LYS A 255 -1.98 -24.96 6.25
N HIS A 256 -1.03 -25.46 7.04
CA HIS A 256 -1.23 -26.52 8.01
C HIS A 256 -1.25 -26.04 9.47
N CYS A 257 -1.31 -24.73 9.71
CA CYS A 257 -1.50 -24.17 11.05
C CYS A 257 -2.84 -24.64 11.63
N SER A 258 -2.83 -25.72 12.41
CA SER A 258 -3.91 -25.94 13.37
C SER A 258 -3.67 -24.95 14.51
N PHE A 259 -4.70 -24.17 14.84
CA PHE A 259 -4.71 -23.13 15.89
C PHE A 259 -4.41 -23.64 17.32
N LEU A 260 -3.98 -24.90 17.45
CA LEU A 260 -3.95 -25.69 18.67
C LEU A 260 -2.57 -26.25 19.03
N ILE A 261 -1.53 -26.06 18.21
CA ILE A 261 -0.20 -26.60 18.53
C ILE A 261 0.76 -25.46 18.87
N ARG A 262 0.62 -24.89 20.07
CA ARG A 262 1.77 -24.32 20.79
C ARG A 262 2.65 -25.49 21.23
N SER A 263 3.48 -25.99 20.32
CA SER A 263 4.46 -26.99 20.73
C SER A 263 5.55 -26.27 21.54
N ASN A 264 5.78 -26.67 22.79
CA ASN A 264 6.93 -26.23 23.59
C ASN A 264 8.28 -26.77 23.05
N ARG A 265 8.40 -27.02 21.74
CA ARG A 265 9.64 -27.51 21.15
C ARG A 265 10.61 -26.34 21.06
N MET A 266 11.79 -26.50 21.65
CA MET A 266 12.87 -25.54 21.40
C MET A 266 13.27 -25.63 19.93
N ARG A 267 13.28 -24.48 19.24
CA ARG A 267 13.86 -24.35 17.90
C ARG A 267 15.31 -24.81 17.92
N LYS A 268 15.72 -25.72 17.03
CA LYS A 268 17.15 -26.03 16.91
C LYS A 268 17.85 -24.83 16.27
N PRO A 269 19.05 -24.46 16.77
CA PRO A 269 19.84 -23.46 16.10
C PRO A 269 20.16 -23.94 14.68
N TRP A 270 20.07 -23.03 13.70
CA TRP A 270 20.51 -23.34 12.34
C TRP A 270 22.01 -23.71 12.39
N PRO A 271 22.44 -24.86 11.83
CA PRO A 271 23.85 -25.27 11.81
C PRO A 271 24.77 -24.31 11.04
N GLY A 272 24.23 -23.31 10.35
CA GLY A 272 24.97 -22.41 9.49
C GLY A 272 25.13 -22.97 8.07
N PHE A 273 25.82 -22.21 7.25
CA PHE A 273 26.33 -22.72 5.97
C PHE A 273 27.40 -23.80 6.24
N SER A 274 27.59 -24.73 5.31
CA SER A 274 28.66 -25.75 5.39
C SER A 274 30.00 -25.07 5.77
N PRO A 275 30.84 -25.70 6.62
CA PRO A 275 32.01 -25.06 7.24
C PRO A 275 33.03 -24.50 6.24
N ASP A 276 32.99 -24.93 4.98
CA ASP A 276 33.85 -24.45 3.89
C ASP A 276 33.42 -23.08 3.29
N ILE A 277 32.31 -22.51 3.76
CA ILE A 277 31.79 -21.22 3.29
C ILE A 277 32.39 -20.10 4.14
N ASP A 278 33.43 -19.45 3.59
CA ASP A 278 33.99 -18.23 4.18
C ASP A 278 32.90 -17.16 4.28
N LEU A 279 32.59 -16.79 5.52
CA LEU A 279 31.72 -15.66 5.82
C LEU A 279 32.59 -14.41 5.97
N PRO A 280 32.27 -13.33 5.23
CA PRO A 280 32.99 -12.07 5.37
C PRO A 280 32.85 -11.52 6.79
N SER A 281 33.94 -10.94 7.30
CA SER A 281 34.01 -10.41 8.68
C SER A 281 33.46 -8.97 8.80
N SER A 282 33.10 -8.33 7.69
CA SER A 282 32.58 -6.96 7.67
C SER A 282 31.05 -6.94 7.73
N PRO A 283 30.44 -6.06 8.55
CA PRO A 283 29.00 -5.90 8.55
C PRO A 283 28.49 -5.43 7.18
N GLY A 284 27.26 -5.79 6.87
CA GLY A 284 26.52 -5.26 5.73
C GLY A 284 26.34 -3.74 5.80
N ALA A 285 25.88 -3.17 4.69
CA ALA A 285 25.64 -1.74 4.56
C ALA A 285 24.26 -1.50 3.95
N LEU A 286 23.22 -1.96 4.64
CA LEU A 286 21.84 -1.74 4.23
C LEU A 286 21.44 -0.27 4.35
N GLU A 287 20.70 0.21 3.36
CA GLU A 287 20.03 1.52 3.36
C GLU A 287 18.53 1.37 3.68
N CYS A 288 17.94 0.20 3.40
CA CYS A 288 16.53 -0.10 3.66
C CYS A 288 16.39 -1.49 4.32
N LEU A 289 15.72 -1.53 5.47
CA LEU A 289 15.33 -2.75 6.15
C LEU A 289 13.82 -2.74 6.38
N SER A 290 13.14 -3.77 5.89
CA SER A 290 11.71 -3.95 6.12
C SER A 290 11.41 -5.31 6.71
N LEU A 291 10.74 -5.33 7.85
CA LEU A 291 10.37 -6.53 8.60
C LEU A 291 8.84 -6.60 8.68
N PHE A 292 8.26 -7.58 8.00
CA PHE A 292 6.82 -7.80 7.93
C PHE A 292 6.43 -9.08 8.66
N ASP A 293 5.60 -8.95 9.69
CA ASP A 293 4.98 -10.09 10.37
C ASP A 293 3.50 -10.24 9.99
N ALA A 294 3.12 -11.39 9.42
CA ALA A 294 1.74 -11.70 9.07
C ALA A 294 0.87 -12.11 10.29
N GLN A 295 1.43 -12.36 11.48
CA GLN A 295 0.67 -12.68 12.70
C GLN A 295 1.23 -11.97 13.95
N SER A 296 0.40 -11.79 14.97
CA SER A 296 0.79 -11.27 16.29
C SER A 296 1.44 -12.33 17.20
N THR A 297 2.00 -13.38 16.61
CA THR A 297 2.54 -14.54 17.33
C THR A 297 4.05 -14.42 17.45
N VAL A 298 4.50 -13.80 18.55
CA VAL A 298 5.76 -14.02 19.28
C VAL A 298 6.86 -14.77 18.50
N HIS A 299 7.27 -14.26 17.34
CA HIS A 299 8.56 -14.60 16.76
C HIS A 299 9.45 -13.39 16.97
N ASP A 300 10.29 -13.51 17.99
CA ASP A 300 11.34 -12.55 18.33
C ASP A 300 12.44 -12.67 17.26
N VAL A 301 12.13 -12.22 16.03
CA VAL A 301 13.15 -11.83 15.06
C VAL A 301 13.62 -10.46 15.51
N GLY A 302 14.38 -10.46 16.59
CA GLY A 302 14.83 -9.23 17.20
C GLY A 302 15.66 -8.40 16.23
N LEU A 303 15.52 -7.08 16.35
CA LEU A 303 16.37 -6.11 15.64
C LEU A 303 17.85 -6.25 16.02
N ASP A 304 18.16 -6.93 17.12
CA ASP A 304 19.51 -7.27 17.58
C ASP A 304 20.28 -8.07 16.53
N ARG A 305 19.68 -9.12 15.98
CA ARG A 305 20.33 -9.97 14.96
C ARG A 305 20.63 -9.20 13.68
N TRP A 306 19.75 -8.27 13.32
CA TRP A 306 19.94 -7.40 12.16
C TRP A 306 21.03 -6.36 12.43
N ASN A 307 21.08 -5.81 13.64
CA ASN A 307 22.11 -4.86 14.07
C ASN A 307 23.50 -5.49 14.15
N GLU A 308 23.60 -6.80 14.42
CA GLU A 308 24.85 -7.54 14.34
C GLU A 308 25.29 -7.78 12.87
N ALA A 309 24.34 -7.99 11.97
CA ALA A 309 24.62 -8.33 10.58
C ALA A 309 24.89 -7.11 9.69
N THR A 310 24.33 -5.94 9.99
CA THR A 310 24.49 -4.73 9.18
C THR A 310 24.71 -3.49 10.05
N ASP A 311 25.47 -2.53 9.51
CA ASP A 311 25.68 -1.23 10.13
C ASP A 311 24.41 -0.36 10.05
N PHE A 312 23.69 -0.24 11.17
CA PHE A 312 22.47 0.57 11.26
C PHE A 312 22.70 2.06 11.04
N SER A 313 23.94 2.54 11.13
CA SER A 313 24.24 3.96 10.86
C SER A 313 23.98 4.34 9.40
N ARG A 314 23.91 3.37 8.49
CA ARG A 314 23.65 3.58 7.06
C ARG A 314 22.18 3.51 6.69
N LEU A 315 21.32 3.02 7.59
CA LEU A 315 19.89 2.89 7.33
C LEU A 315 19.24 4.26 7.12
N ARG A 316 18.50 4.37 6.02
CA ARG A 316 17.69 5.54 5.65
C ARG A 316 16.20 5.25 5.75
N VAL A 317 15.81 4.00 5.52
CA VAL A 317 14.43 3.53 5.58
C VAL A 317 14.35 2.34 6.54
N LEU A 318 13.47 2.44 7.53
CA LEU A 318 13.15 1.35 8.45
C LEU A 318 11.65 1.13 8.43
N ASP A 319 11.24 -0.11 8.14
CA ASP A 319 9.84 -0.49 8.04
C ASP A 319 9.58 -1.68 8.96
N LEU A 320 8.76 -1.46 9.98
CA LEU A 320 8.45 -2.40 11.05
C LEU A 320 6.94 -2.61 11.09
N CYS A 321 6.48 -3.61 10.34
CA CYS A 321 5.07 -3.98 10.36
C CYS A 321 4.81 -4.93 11.54
N ARG A 322 3.90 -4.53 12.44
CA ARG A 322 3.54 -5.22 13.69
C ARG A 322 4.67 -5.29 14.72
N ALA A 323 5.34 -4.17 14.93
CA ALA A 323 6.36 -4.03 15.95
C ALA A 323 5.85 -4.33 17.37
N THR A 324 6.66 -5.02 18.17
CA THR A 324 6.37 -5.25 19.60
C THR A 324 7.01 -4.18 20.48
N GLY A 325 6.42 -3.92 21.65
CA GLY A 325 6.98 -2.98 22.63
C GLY A 325 8.40 -3.35 23.09
N GLN A 326 8.70 -4.65 23.18
CA GLN A 326 10.05 -5.14 23.53
C GLN A 326 11.07 -4.79 22.44
N MET A 327 10.72 -5.00 21.17
CA MET A 327 11.59 -4.67 20.03
C MET A 327 11.88 -3.16 19.98
N LEU A 328 10.86 -2.31 20.17
CA LEU A 328 11.03 -0.86 20.19
C LEU A 328 11.83 -0.40 21.41
N SER A 329 11.60 -0.99 22.58
CA SER A 329 12.38 -0.72 23.80
C SER A 329 13.85 -1.08 23.64
N TRP A 330 14.14 -2.18 22.96
CA TRP A 330 15.51 -2.57 22.62
C TRP A 330 16.12 -1.58 21.62
N ALA A 331 15.38 -1.22 20.57
CA ALA A 331 15.87 -0.30 19.53
C ALA A 331 16.17 1.09 20.11
N ALA A 332 15.30 1.61 20.97
CA ALA A 332 15.51 2.89 21.64
C ALA A 332 16.81 2.92 22.49
N LYS A 333 17.27 1.78 22.99
CA LYS A 333 18.47 1.68 23.84
C LYS A 333 19.74 1.33 23.07
N ASN A 334 19.62 0.48 22.04
CA ASN A 334 20.76 -0.20 21.42
C ASN A 334 20.97 0.15 19.94
N ALA A 335 19.94 0.64 19.23
CA ALA A 335 20.04 0.94 17.81
C ALA A 335 20.52 2.38 17.58
N SER A 336 21.59 2.55 16.80
CA SER A 336 22.04 3.86 16.33
C SER A 336 21.58 4.09 14.90
N LEU A 337 20.66 5.04 14.70
CA LEU A 337 19.99 5.31 13.41
C LEU A 337 20.18 6.79 12.95
N PRO A 338 21.40 7.34 12.87
CA PRO A 338 21.66 8.76 12.60
C PRO A 338 21.22 9.26 11.21
N ASN A 339 21.12 8.39 10.21
CA ASN A 339 20.78 8.75 8.83
C ASN A 339 19.33 8.38 8.45
N LEU A 340 18.51 7.98 9.42
CA LEU A 340 17.14 7.57 9.18
C LEU A 340 16.30 8.77 8.71
N LYS A 341 15.64 8.60 7.57
CA LYS A 341 14.78 9.62 6.94
C LYS A 341 13.32 9.20 6.87
N GLU A 342 13.08 7.90 6.74
CA GLU A 342 11.76 7.31 6.58
C GLU A 342 11.57 6.18 7.60
N LEU A 343 10.53 6.31 8.42
CA LEU A 343 10.10 5.28 9.35
C LEU A 343 8.68 4.85 9.02
N ARG A 344 8.45 3.55 8.91
CA ARG A 344 7.11 2.95 8.92
C ARG A 344 7.00 2.06 10.14
N LEU A 345 6.02 2.34 11.00
CA LEU A 345 5.87 1.68 12.28
C LEU A 345 4.41 1.33 12.51
N HIS A 346 4.08 0.05 12.36
CA HIS A 346 2.76 -0.46 12.72
C HIS A 346 2.90 -1.16 14.06
N HIS A 347 2.41 -0.54 15.13
CA HIS A 347 2.52 -1.08 16.48
C HIS A 347 1.29 -1.93 16.82
N HIS A 348 1.47 -3.25 17.00
CA HIS A 348 0.37 -4.13 17.36
C HIS A 348 0.34 -4.35 18.89
N HIS A 349 -0.49 -3.61 19.62
CA HIS A 349 -0.68 -3.82 21.06
C HIS A 349 -1.76 -4.87 21.38
N PRO A 350 -1.42 -6.01 21.99
CA PRO A 350 -2.15 -6.49 23.16
C PRO A 350 -1.59 -5.72 24.37
N LYS A 351 -2.38 -4.81 24.96
CA LYS A 351 -2.02 -4.02 26.15
C LYS A 351 -1.32 -4.89 27.23
N PRO A 352 -0.35 -4.35 28.02
CA PRO A 352 -0.13 -2.93 28.32
C PRO A 352 1.36 -2.49 28.27
N ALA A 353 2.04 -2.60 27.12
CA ALA A 353 3.38 -2.02 26.96
C ALA A 353 3.29 -0.58 26.41
N PHE A 354 2.76 0.33 27.24
CA PHE A 354 2.63 1.76 26.91
C PHE A 354 4.00 2.46 26.85
N GLY A 355 4.17 3.43 25.95
CA GLY A 355 5.31 4.35 25.91
C GLY A 355 6.54 3.87 25.13
N SER A 356 6.51 2.67 24.54
CA SER A 356 7.66 2.15 23.79
C SER A 356 7.83 2.86 22.43
N SER A 357 6.72 3.27 21.81
CA SER A 357 6.72 3.95 20.52
C SER A 357 7.20 5.39 20.67
N SER A 358 6.67 6.12 21.66
CA SER A 358 7.09 7.50 21.96
C SER A 358 8.56 7.57 22.37
N ALA A 359 9.04 6.64 23.20
CA ALA A 359 10.45 6.54 23.57
C ALA A 359 11.36 6.30 22.35
N PHE A 360 10.96 5.44 21.42
CA PHE A 360 11.73 5.16 20.21
C PHE A 360 11.77 6.38 19.27
N LEU A 361 10.63 7.02 19.00
CA LEU A 361 10.56 8.26 18.19
C LEU A 361 11.41 9.38 18.82
N SER A 362 11.36 9.50 20.15
CA SER A 362 12.18 10.44 20.91
C SER A 362 13.69 10.17 20.86
N MET A 363 14.16 9.02 20.35
CA MET A 363 15.59 8.71 20.20
C MET A 363 16.14 8.92 18.77
N ILE A 364 15.31 8.75 17.73
CA ILE A 364 15.76 8.81 16.32
C ILE A 364 15.84 10.25 15.77
N PRO A 365 16.66 10.56 14.76
CA PRO A 365 16.74 11.92 14.21
C PRO A 365 15.40 12.41 13.60
N PRO A 366 15.23 13.74 13.39
CA PRO A 366 14.07 14.29 12.69
C PRO A 366 13.85 13.60 11.32
N LEU A 367 12.62 13.19 11.07
CA LEU A 367 12.27 12.35 9.91
C LEU A 367 11.73 13.23 8.77
N GLU A 368 11.95 12.79 7.53
CA GLU A 368 11.31 13.38 6.35
C GLU A 368 9.94 12.71 6.08
N LYS A 369 9.81 11.44 6.44
CA LYS A 369 8.59 10.66 6.23
C LYS A 369 8.29 9.76 7.42
N LEU A 370 7.06 9.79 7.89
CA LEU A 370 6.59 8.93 8.97
C LEU A 370 5.25 8.30 8.59
N ASP A 371 5.19 6.98 8.71
CA ASP A 371 3.95 6.21 8.67
C ASP A 371 3.80 5.49 10.00
N TYR A 372 2.74 5.81 10.74
CA TYR A 372 2.48 5.24 12.05
C TYR A 372 1.07 4.70 12.11
N ALA A 373 0.95 3.42 12.44
CA ALA A 373 -0.32 2.77 12.72
C ALA A 373 -0.29 2.23 14.15
N GLY A 374 -1.20 2.68 15.00
CA GLY A 374 -1.19 2.35 16.43
C GLY A 374 -1.98 3.36 17.27
N ASP A 375 -1.58 3.50 18.53
CA ASP A 375 -2.14 4.51 19.44
C ASP A 375 -1.50 5.87 19.10
N VAL A 376 -2.23 6.73 18.38
CA VAL A 376 -1.70 8.02 17.88
C VAL A 376 -1.56 9.02 19.02
N GLU A 377 -2.49 9.02 19.98
CA GLU A 377 -2.43 9.88 21.17
C GLU A 377 -1.10 9.71 21.94
N GLU A 378 -0.59 8.46 22.06
CA GLU A 378 0.68 8.19 22.76
C GLU A 378 1.89 8.90 22.11
N VAL A 379 1.89 9.02 20.78
CA VAL A 379 3.08 9.44 20.01
C VAL A 379 3.00 10.85 19.47
N LEU A 380 1.81 11.46 19.47
CA LEU A 380 1.53 12.73 18.80
C LEU A 380 2.51 13.84 19.22
N ASP A 381 2.70 14.06 20.53
CA ASP A 381 3.63 15.07 21.04
C ASP A 381 5.08 14.82 20.54
N SER A 382 5.52 13.56 20.55
CA SER A 382 6.85 13.19 20.06
C SER A 382 7.01 13.46 18.57
N ILE A 383 5.96 13.19 17.78
CA ILE A 383 5.93 13.45 16.34
C ILE A 383 6.01 14.96 16.09
N LEU A 384 5.11 15.71 16.71
CA LEU A 384 4.95 17.14 16.47
C LEU A 384 6.19 17.94 16.92
N ASP A 385 6.70 17.68 18.12
CA ASP A 385 7.78 18.49 18.69
C ASP A 385 9.15 18.17 18.06
N LYS A 386 9.39 16.91 17.71
CA LYS A 386 10.70 16.48 17.21
C LYS A 386 10.78 16.34 15.70
N HIS A 387 9.76 15.76 15.08
CA HIS A 387 9.77 15.43 13.65
C HIS A 387 9.02 16.47 12.82
N GLY A 388 8.03 17.17 13.38
CA GLY A 388 7.18 18.15 12.70
C GLY A 388 7.92 19.09 11.75
N PRO A 389 8.99 19.79 12.18
CA PRO A 389 9.70 20.75 11.32
C PRO A 389 10.34 20.18 10.06
N SER A 390 10.66 18.88 10.02
CA SER A 390 11.30 18.20 8.88
C SER A 390 10.34 17.32 8.06
N LEU A 391 9.16 17.01 8.59
CA LEU A 391 8.21 16.10 7.95
C LEU A 391 7.68 16.66 6.63
N LEU A 392 7.84 15.87 5.57
CA LEU A 392 7.27 16.08 4.24
C LEU A 392 6.06 15.16 4.01
N LYS A 393 6.08 13.96 4.59
CA LYS A 393 4.97 13.00 4.52
C LYS A 393 4.63 12.45 5.90
N LEU A 394 3.35 12.46 6.24
CA LEU A 394 2.84 11.91 7.48
C LEU A 394 1.61 11.04 7.20
N SER A 395 1.60 9.84 7.75
CA SER A 395 0.48 8.91 7.73
C SER A 395 0.20 8.46 9.15
N LEU A 396 -1.03 8.67 9.61
CA LEU A 396 -1.51 8.30 10.94
C LEU A 396 -2.77 7.43 10.78
N ASP A 397 -2.63 6.15 11.12
CA ASP A 397 -3.72 5.18 11.23
C ASP A 397 -3.97 4.93 12.72
N ASP A 398 -4.93 5.67 13.27
CA ASP A 398 -5.45 5.39 14.60
C ASP A 398 -6.56 4.34 14.49
N HIS A 399 -6.30 3.18 15.10
CA HIS A 399 -7.22 2.05 15.07
C HIS A 399 -8.52 2.29 15.87
N PHE A 400 -8.62 3.38 16.64
CA PHE A 400 -9.68 3.60 17.61
C PHE A 400 -10.50 4.87 17.41
N ASP A 401 -9.92 6.01 17.00
CA ASP A 401 -10.65 7.27 16.81
C ASP A 401 -10.12 8.12 15.64
N GLY A 402 -11.00 8.92 15.01
CA GLY A 402 -10.58 9.90 14.01
C GLY A 402 -9.92 11.12 14.67
N LEU A 403 -9.01 11.78 13.95
CA LEU A 403 -8.38 13.01 14.43
C LEU A 403 -9.39 14.16 14.55
N ASP A 404 -9.23 15.00 15.57
CA ASP A 404 -10.06 16.17 15.80
C ASP A 404 -9.49 17.44 15.16
N VAL A 405 -10.32 18.50 15.11
CA VAL A 405 -9.94 19.79 14.52
C VAL A 405 -8.75 20.44 15.25
N PRO A 406 -8.71 20.49 16.60
CA PRO A 406 -7.53 20.98 17.33
C PRO A 406 -6.23 20.28 16.93
N THR A 407 -6.22 18.95 16.81
CA THR A 407 -5.01 18.21 16.44
C THR A 407 -4.54 18.56 15.03
N VAL A 408 -5.47 18.76 14.08
CA VAL A 408 -5.11 19.21 12.72
C VAL A 408 -4.54 20.63 12.72
N GLN A 409 -5.03 21.51 13.60
CA GLN A 409 -4.45 22.85 13.77
C GLN A 409 -3.04 22.77 14.36
N GLU A 410 -2.78 21.89 15.32
CA GLU A 410 -1.43 21.66 15.83
C GLU A 410 -0.48 21.11 14.75
N LEU A 411 -0.96 20.17 13.93
CA LEU A 411 -0.23 19.69 12.76
C LEU A 411 0.10 20.83 11.79
N GLN A 412 -0.86 21.73 11.54
CA GLN A 412 -0.64 22.90 10.70
C GLN A 412 0.47 23.80 11.24
N GLU A 413 0.53 24.01 12.56
CA GLU A 413 1.51 24.88 13.21
C GLU A 413 2.90 24.24 13.29
N LYS A 414 2.98 22.96 13.69
CA LYS A 414 4.25 22.26 13.98
C LYS A 414 4.82 21.51 12.78
N CYS A 415 4.04 21.24 11.72
CA CYS A 415 4.48 20.57 10.50
C CYS A 415 4.41 21.48 9.26
N PRO A 416 5.19 22.59 9.20
CA PRO A 416 5.03 23.62 8.17
C PRO A 416 5.43 23.16 6.76
N ARG A 417 6.19 22.07 6.60
CA ARG A 417 6.69 21.57 5.31
C ARG A 417 5.90 20.40 4.75
N LEU A 418 4.82 20.00 5.40
CA LEU A 418 4.07 18.80 5.06
C LEU A 418 3.44 18.90 3.66
N GLU A 419 3.81 17.99 2.76
CA GLU A 419 3.33 17.92 1.38
C GLU A 419 2.29 16.82 1.17
N SER A 420 2.39 15.73 1.95
CA SER A 420 1.49 14.58 1.90
C SER A 420 0.97 14.24 3.30
N LEU A 421 -0.34 14.10 3.45
CA LEU A 421 -0.99 13.71 4.70
C LEU A 421 -1.97 12.57 4.45
N CYS A 422 -1.90 11.52 5.26
CA CYS A 422 -2.91 10.48 5.36
C CYS A 422 -3.42 10.41 6.79
N ILE A 423 -4.72 10.59 6.99
CA ILE A 423 -5.34 10.60 8.31
C ILE A 423 -6.74 10.00 8.27
N CYS A 424 -7.18 9.50 9.42
CA CYS A 424 -8.58 9.18 9.67
C CYS A 424 -9.32 10.42 10.21
N THR A 425 -10.51 10.68 9.69
CA THR A 425 -11.41 11.75 10.14
C THR A 425 -12.82 11.22 10.29
N THR A 426 -13.58 11.75 11.25
CA THR A 426 -14.95 11.30 11.51
C THR A 426 -15.95 11.99 10.60
N ARG A 427 -16.84 11.19 9.99
CA ARG A 427 -18.06 11.70 9.33
C ARG A 427 -19.10 11.99 10.40
N SER A 428 -19.57 13.23 10.45
CA SER A 428 -20.59 13.68 11.41
C SER A 428 -21.77 14.27 10.66
N LEU A 429 -22.32 13.49 9.73
CA LEU A 429 -23.49 13.87 8.93
C LEU A 429 -23.31 15.21 8.19
N SER A 430 -22.08 15.53 7.78
CA SER A 430 -21.76 16.74 7.04
C SER A 430 -22.02 18.03 7.84
N ASP A 431 -21.89 17.95 9.17
CA ASP A 431 -22.09 19.07 10.09
C ASP A 431 -20.97 20.13 10.07
N GLU A 432 -21.11 21.17 10.90
CA GLU A 432 -20.14 22.27 10.97
C GLU A 432 -18.75 21.80 11.45
N THR A 433 -18.69 20.75 12.27
CA THR A 433 -17.42 20.22 12.78
C THR A 433 -16.64 19.51 11.67
N GLU A 434 -17.34 18.71 10.85
CA GLU A 434 -16.76 18.06 9.67
C GLU A 434 -16.27 19.10 8.64
N VAL A 435 -17.08 20.12 8.36
CA VAL A 435 -16.69 21.19 7.45
C VAL A 435 -15.49 21.98 8.00
N SER A 436 -15.44 22.21 9.31
CA SER A 436 -14.31 22.86 9.97
C SER A 436 -13.02 22.05 9.87
N MET A 437 -13.11 20.72 9.91
CA MET A 437 -11.98 19.81 9.68
C MET A 437 -11.40 19.98 8.28
N TYR A 438 -12.25 19.96 7.24
CA TYR A 438 -11.82 20.18 5.85
C TYR A 438 -11.22 21.57 5.64
N ARG A 439 -11.83 22.61 6.23
CA ARG A 439 -11.29 23.98 6.22
C ARG A 439 -9.93 24.06 6.91
N ALA A 440 -9.73 23.36 8.03
CA ALA A 440 -8.44 23.32 8.74
C ALA A 440 -7.34 22.67 7.88
N LEU A 441 -7.63 21.55 7.23
CA LEU A 441 -6.72 20.89 6.29
C LEU A 441 -6.32 21.80 5.12
N GLY A 442 -7.27 22.60 4.62
CA GLY A 442 -7.02 23.60 3.58
C GLY A 442 -5.99 24.66 3.98
N LYS A 443 -5.88 25.01 5.27
CA LYS A 443 -4.93 26.03 5.76
C LYS A 443 -3.47 25.56 5.75
N MET A 444 -3.19 24.27 5.54
CA MET A 444 -1.83 23.75 5.43
C MET A 444 -1.19 24.18 4.11
N ARG A 445 -0.17 25.04 4.17
CA ARG A 445 0.38 25.76 3.01
C ARG A 445 1.06 24.88 1.96
N HIS A 446 1.73 23.82 2.38
CA HIS A 446 2.52 22.96 1.48
C HIS A 446 1.81 21.67 1.07
N LEU A 447 0.65 21.38 1.67
CA LEU A 447 -0.07 20.13 1.48
C LEU A 447 -0.65 20.05 0.05
N THR A 448 -0.14 19.11 -0.74
CA THR A 448 -0.54 18.86 -2.14
C THR A 448 -1.21 17.50 -2.32
N GLU A 449 -0.94 16.54 -1.44
CA GLU A 449 -1.46 15.18 -1.50
C GLU A 449 -2.19 14.88 -0.19
N LEU A 450 -3.47 14.50 -0.28
CA LEU A 450 -4.28 14.18 0.90
C LEU A 450 -5.00 12.85 0.71
N SER A 451 -4.98 12.01 1.73
CA SER A 451 -5.78 10.80 1.80
C SER A 451 -6.57 10.84 3.11
N LEU A 452 -7.90 10.81 2.99
CA LEU A 452 -8.80 10.81 4.13
C LEU A 452 -9.48 9.45 4.22
N GLU A 453 -9.20 8.77 5.32
CA GLU A 453 -10.02 7.65 5.76
C GLU A 453 -11.22 8.23 6.51
N LEU A 454 -12.42 8.02 5.97
CA LEU A 454 -13.65 8.57 6.53
C LEU A 454 -14.22 7.54 7.52
N ALA A 455 -14.09 7.81 8.81
CA ALA A 455 -14.72 7.03 9.87
C ALA A 455 -16.24 7.19 9.79
N CYS A 456 -16.92 6.19 9.24
CA CYS A 456 -18.36 6.26 9.00
C CYS A 456 -19.21 5.64 10.14
N SER A 457 -18.59 5.12 11.21
CA SER A 457 -19.29 4.50 12.33
C SER A 457 -19.18 5.31 13.61
N ASP A 458 -20.30 5.55 14.28
CA ASP A 458 -20.34 6.24 15.57
C ASP A 458 -20.16 5.22 16.73
N PHE A 459 -18.94 4.71 16.91
CA PHE A 459 -18.65 3.79 18.01
C PHE A 459 -18.55 4.52 19.37
N ALA A 460 -18.18 5.80 19.37
CA ALA A 460 -18.15 6.62 20.58
C ALA A 460 -19.54 6.76 21.20
N ALA A 461 -20.58 7.04 20.39
CA ALA A 461 -21.97 7.05 20.89
C ALA A 461 -22.45 5.67 21.39
N ALA A 462 -21.96 4.58 20.79
CA ALA A 462 -22.32 3.23 21.19
C ALA A 462 -21.59 2.72 22.45
N SER A 463 -20.45 3.33 22.83
CA SER A 463 -19.58 2.85 23.91
C SER A 463 -19.51 3.76 25.13
N GLN A 464 -19.92 5.04 25.05
CA GLN A 464 -20.03 5.90 26.21
C GLN A 464 -21.34 6.73 26.25
N ARG A 465 -22.15 6.39 27.26
CA ARG A 465 -23.00 7.29 28.05
C ARG A 465 -24.16 7.98 27.32
N VAL A 466 -25.35 7.67 27.82
CA VAL A 466 -26.56 8.51 27.87
C VAL A 466 -26.19 9.99 27.66
N LEU A 467 -26.47 10.52 26.46
CA LEU A 467 -26.45 11.96 26.22
C LEU A 467 -27.32 12.61 27.31
N THR A 468 -26.76 13.53 28.08
CA THR A 468 -27.56 14.32 29.02
C THR A 468 -28.51 15.20 28.22
N GLN A 469 -29.74 15.38 28.72
CA GLN A 469 -30.81 16.12 28.05
C GLN A 469 -30.39 17.53 27.57
N SER A 470 -29.42 18.16 28.23
CA SER A 470 -28.82 19.44 27.84
C SER A 470 -27.98 19.42 26.56
N GLN A 471 -27.46 18.27 26.13
CA GLN A 471 -26.73 18.14 24.86
C GLN A 471 -27.67 17.95 23.65
N ARG A 472 -28.97 17.68 23.89
CA ARG A 472 -30.00 17.53 22.86
C ARG A 472 -30.57 18.87 22.38
N GLU A 473 -30.47 19.93 23.19
CA GLU A 473 -31.13 21.22 22.92
C GLU A 473 -30.36 22.15 21.95
N GLY A 474 -29.18 21.74 21.48
CA GLY A 474 -28.34 22.54 20.57
C GLY A 474 -28.32 22.09 19.10
N LEU A 475 -28.93 20.95 18.76
CA LEU A 475 -29.00 20.46 17.40
C LEU A 475 -30.25 21.07 16.72
N SER A 476 -30.04 21.81 15.63
CA SER A 476 -31.13 22.30 14.77
C SER A 476 -32.10 21.16 14.45
N PRO A 477 -33.43 21.39 14.40
CA PRO A 477 -34.39 20.32 14.17
C PRO A 477 -34.13 19.69 12.80
N ALA A 478 -33.60 18.48 12.82
CA ALA A 478 -33.41 17.69 11.62
C ALA A 478 -34.79 17.27 11.10
N PRO A 479 -35.00 17.11 9.78
CA PRO A 479 -36.32 16.82 9.19
C PRO A 479 -36.91 15.44 9.54
N TYR A 480 -36.36 14.75 10.54
CA TYR A 480 -36.62 13.36 10.88
C TYR A 480 -37.15 13.16 12.32
N GLU A 481 -37.37 14.23 13.10
CA GLU A 481 -37.73 14.16 14.53
C GLU A 481 -38.96 13.28 14.80
N GLU A 482 -39.94 13.26 13.90
CA GLU A 482 -41.18 12.50 14.06
C GLU A 482 -40.96 10.97 13.91
N PHE A 483 -40.02 10.57 13.06
CA PHE A 483 -39.61 9.17 12.88
C PHE A 483 -38.62 8.76 13.98
N ASP A 484 -37.64 9.60 14.30
CA ASP A 484 -36.64 9.33 15.34
C ASP A 484 -37.30 9.18 16.72
N GLY A 485 -38.28 10.03 17.04
CA GLY A 485 -39.04 9.95 18.29
C GLY A 485 -39.88 8.69 18.43
N ALA A 486 -40.33 8.09 17.31
CA ALA A 486 -41.09 6.85 17.32
C ALA A 486 -40.22 5.61 17.63
N PHE A 487 -38.90 5.68 17.39
CA PHE A 487 -37.97 4.55 17.52
C PHE A 487 -36.78 4.83 18.47
N GLU A 488 -36.75 5.98 19.16
CA GLU A 488 -35.65 6.39 20.05
C GLU A 488 -35.41 5.36 21.18
N ASN A 489 -36.47 4.66 21.61
CA ASN A 489 -36.47 3.67 22.69
C ASN A 489 -36.57 2.21 22.23
N THR A 490 -36.58 1.93 20.92
CA THR A 490 -36.62 0.56 20.40
C THR A 490 -35.22 0.08 20.01
N THR A 491 -34.81 -1.02 20.63
CA THR A 491 -33.54 -1.69 20.30
C THR A 491 -33.64 -2.32 18.91
N TRP A 492 -32.57 -2.18 18.13
CA TRP A 492 -32.44 -2.83 16.85
C TRP A 492 -32.43 -4.34 17.05
N GLN A 493 -33.37 -5.06 16.43
CA GLN A 493 -33.58 -6.50 16.69
C GLN A 493 -32.32 -7.35 16.48
N ALA A 494 -31.40 -6.93 15.59
CA ALA A 494 -30.14 -7.62 15.34
C ALA A 494 -29.01 -7.30 16.34
N HIS A 495 -29.12 -6.22 17.14
CA HIS A 495 -28.11 -5.89 18.14
C HIS A 495 -28.65 -5.00 19.29
N PRO A 496 -28.61 -5.46 20.55
CA PRO A 496 -29.24 -4.78 21.71
C PRO A 496 -28.60 -3.45 22.13
N ARG A 497 -27.54 -2.99 21.45
CA ARG A 497 -26.83 -1.72 21.74
C ARG A 497 -27.08 -0.61 20.72
N PHE A 498 -27.77 -0.90 19.62
CA PHE A 498 -28.05 0.09 18.59
C PHE A 498 -29.57 0.29 18.49
N ASN A 499 -30.02 1.49 18.16
CA ASN A 499 -31.41 1.78 17.81
C ASN A 499 -31.49 2.21 16.33
N HIS A 500 -32.70 2.50 15.84
CA HIS A 500 -32.93 2.86 14.44
C HIS A 500 -32.17 4.13 14.01
N VAL A 501 -32.02 5.10 14.93
CA VAL A 501 -31.27 6.35 14.69
C VAL A 501 -29.79 6.07 14.43
N HIS A 502 -29.17 5.18 15.21
CA HIS A 502 -27.78 4.79 14.98
C HIS A 502 -27.59 4.11 13.62
N VAL A 503 -28.51 3.23 13.23
CA VAL A 503 -28.49 2.54 11.93
C VAL A 503 -28.63 3.55 10.80
N ARG A 504 -29.58 4.50 10.91
CA ARG A 504 -29.79 5.58 9.95
C ARG A 504 -28.55 6.45 9.79
N ASN A 505 -28.01 6.97 10.89
CA ASN A 505 -26.84 7.84 10.87
C ASN A 505 -25.62 7.11 10.30
N THR A 506 -25.48 5.82 10.59
CA THR A 506 -24.45 4.97 9.98
C THR A 506 -24.62 4.94 8.46
N ILE A 507 -25.81 4.58 7.94
CA ILE A 507 -26.06 4.54 6.49
C ILE A 507 -25.74 5.88 5.81
N LEU A 508 -26.16 6.99 6.43
CA LEU A 508 -25.91 8.34 5.95
C LEU A 508 -24.43 8.71 5.92
N ASN A 509 -23.66 8.36 6.96
CA ASN A 509 -22.23 8.62 7.02
C ASN A 509 -21.44 7.78 6.01
N TRP A 510 -21.90 6.55 5.75
CA TRP A 510 -21.31 5.64 4.77
C TRP A 510 -21.65 5.99 3.32
N ALA A 511 -22.73 6.73 3.08
CA ALA A 511 -23.13 7.16 1.75
C ALA A 511 -22.20 8.26 1.23
N VAL A 512 -21.30 7.89 0.32
CA VAL A 512 -20.36 8.81 -0.32
C VAL A 512 -20.55 8.71 -1.83
N ASP A 513 -20.92 9.82 -2.47
CA ASP A 513 -21.05 9.92 -3.93
C ASP A 513 -20.07 10.94 -4.51
N GLU A 514 -20.09 11.08 -5.84
CA GLU A 514 -19.20 12.00 -6.55
C GLU A 514 -19.45 13.47 -6.17
N ALA A 515 -20.69 13.84 -5.85
CA ALA A 515 -21.04 15.22 -5.51
C ALA A 515 -20.48 15.61 -4.13
N LEU A 516 -20.58 14.73 -3.13
CA LEU A 516 -19.91 14.94 -1.84
C LEU A 516 -18.39 14.93 -1.98
N ALA A 517 -17.83 13.98 -2.73
CA ALA A 517 -16.39 13.92 -2.95
C ALA A 517 -15.84 15.23 -3.56
N ARG A 518 -16.58 15.80 -4.52
CA ARG A 518 -16.27 17.11 -5.10
C ARG A 518 -16.42 18.25 -4.09
N SER A 519 -17.49 18.26 -3.31
CA SER A 519 -17.73 19.28 -2.28
C SER A 519 -16.62 19.31 -1.22
N ILE A 520 -16.14 18.14 -0.79
CA ILE A 520 -15.00 18.02 0.14
C ILE A 520 -13.73 18.60 -0.49
N TRP A 521 -13.43 18.24 -1.74
CA TRP A 521 -12.30 18.82 -2.47
C TRP A 521 -12.37 20.34 -2.55
N GLU A 522 -13.52 20.88 -2.98
CA GLU A 522 -13.75 22.32 -3.11
C GLU A 522 -13.57 23.02 -1.77
N THR A 523 -14.16 22.49 -0.69
CA THR A 523 -14.03 23.05 0.67
C THR A 523 -12.56 23.15 1.12
N ILE A 524 -11.76 22.12 0.84
CA ILE A 524 -10.33 22.09 1.18
C ILE A 524 -9.55 23.06 0.30
N ASP A 525 -9.76 23.05 -1.02
CA ASP A 525 -9.00 23.85 -1.98
C ASP A 525 -9.34 25.34 -1.93
N GLU A 526 -10.59 25.70 -1.62
CA GLU A 526 -11.02 27.09 -1.38
C GLU A 526 -10.41 27.65 -0.08
N SER A 527 -10.19 26.79 0.90
CA SER A 527 -9.57 27.15 2.18
C SER A 527 -8.04 27.31 2.09
N LYS A 528 -7.43 27.01 0.95
CA LYS A 528 -6.01 27.25 0.70
C LYS A 528 -5.74 28.75 0.65
N ALA A 529 -5.00 29.26 1.63
CA ALA A 529 -4.53 30.64 1.65
C ALA A 529 -3.65 30.93 0.42
N GLY A 530 -3.74 32.15 -0.13
CA GLY A 530 -3.26 32.51 -1.47
C GLY A 530 -1.81 32.13 -1.84
N ASP A 531 -0.88 32.14 -0.89
CA ASP A 531 0.53 31.77 -1.12
C ASP A 531 0.81 30.26 -0.99
N GLY A 532 -0.21 29.46 -0.69
CA GLY A 532 -0.12 28.01 -0.51
C GLY A 532 -0.13 27.22 -1.83
N LYS A 533 0.54 26.07 -1.85
CA LYS A 533 0.44 25.12 -2.96
C LYS A 533 -0.99 24.57 -3.03
N ARG A 534 -1.59 24.60 -4.22
CA ARG A 534 -2.91 24.02 -4.50
C ARG A 534 -2.91 22.51 -4.28
N LEU A 535 -4.04 21.97 -3.83
CA LEU A 535 -4.21 20.52 -3.69
C LEU A 535 -4.13 19.86 -5.07
N GLN A 536 -3.30 18.84 -5.21
CA GLN A 536 -3.06 18.12 -6.47
C GLN A 536 -3.81 16.78 -6.50
N SER A 537 -3.92 16.10 -5.35
CA SER A 537 -4.61 14.81 -5.24
C SER A 537 -5.32 14.68 -3.91
N LEU A 538 -6.52 14.10 -3.95
CA LEU A 538 -7.33 13.72 -2.80
C LEU A 538 -7.82 12.29 -3.00
N LYS A 539 -7.64 11.46 -1.97
CA LYS A 539 -8.29 10.16 -1.86
C LYS A 539 -9.28 10.19 -0.71
N LEU A 540 -10.48 9.68 -0.97
CA LEU A 540 -11.54 9.53 0.02
C LEU A 540 -11.85 8.04 0.12
N LEU A 541 -11.61 7.48 1.29
CA LEU A 541 -11.75 6.05 1.58
C LEU A 541 -12.74 5.91 2.74
N PRO A 542 -14.02 5.59 2.49
CA PRO A 542 -14.94 5.31 3.57
C PRO A 542 -14.54 4.01 4.26
N THR A 543 -14.20 4.10 5.54
CA THR A 543 -13.63 2.99 6.32
C THR A 543 -14.60 2.54 7.40
N ALA A 544 -14.72 1.23 7.58
CA ALA A 544 -15.45 0.67 8.71
C ALA A 544 -14.61 0.79 9.97
N PHE A 545 -15.06 1.61 10.92
CA PHE A 545 -14.79 1.31 12.32
C PHE A 545 -15.60 0.07 12.66
N ARG A 546 -14.90 -1.08 12.76
CA ARG A 546 -15.40 -2.40 13.20
C ARG A 546 -16.91 -2.42 13.37
N THR A 547 -17.66 -2.39 12.28
CA THR A 547 -19.11 -2.27 12.36
C THR A 547 -19.64 -3.58 12.88
N PHE A 548 -19.96 -3.65 14.18
CA PHE A 548 -20.62 -4.82 14.79
C PHE A 548 -21.95 -5.18 14.10
N LEU A 549 -22.49 -4.23 13.33
CA LEU A 549 -23.66 -4.36 12.46
C LEU A 549 -23.42 -5.26 11.24
N SER A 550 -22.18 -5.71 10.96
CA SER A 550 -21.84 -6.60 9.83
C SER A 550 -22.42 -8.02 9.91
N ARG A 551 -23.31 -8.30 10.86
CA ARG A 551 -23.91 -9.63 11.07
C ARG A 551 -25.28 -9.81 10.39
N SER A 552 -25.92 -8.73 9.92
CA SER A 552 -27.12 -8.83 9.07
C SER A 552 -26.73 -8.67 7.60
N GLY A 553 -27.07 -9.68 6.78
CA GLY A 553 -26.71 -9.72 5.35
C GLY A 553 -27.15 -8.48 4.57
N ASP A 554 -28.40 -8.04 4.78
CA ASP A 554 -28.99 -6.86 4.13
C ASP A 554 -28.16 -5.58 4.37
N PHE A 555 -27.77 -5.32 5.63
CA PHE A 555 -27.03 -4.12 6.00
C PHE A 555 -25.63 -4.08 5.37
N VAL A 556 -24.95 -5.22 5.28
CA VAL A 556 -23.62 -5.32 4.64
C VAL A 556 -23.73 -5.01 3.14
N GLU A 557 -24.74 -5.57 2.47
CA GLU A 557 -24.98 -5.33 1.04
C GLU A 557 -25.21 -3.85 0.74
N ILE A 558 -25.99 -3.16 1.59
CA ILE A 558 -26.26 -1.73 1.45
C ILE A 558 -24.99 -0.91 1.61
N LEU A 559 -24.21 -1.18 2.66
CA LEU A 559 -22.95 -0.49 2.92
C LEU A 559 -21.96 -0.70 1.77
N GLU A 560 -21.83 -1.92 1.23
CA GLU A 560 -20.98 -2.20 0.05
C GLU A 560 -21.39 -1.40 -1.19
N CYS A 561 -22.67 -1.02 -1.32
CA CYS A 561 -23.17 -0.27 -2.47
C CYS A 561 -23.00 1.26 -2.34
N VAL A 562 -23.24 1.81 -1.15
CA VAL A 562 -23.22 3.26 -0.89
C VAL A 562 -21.85 3.79 -0.46
N SER A 563 -20.99 2.90 0.05
CA SER A 563 -19.61 3.20 0.42
C SER A 563 -18.71 3.24 -0.82
N ARG A 564 -18.68 4.38 -1.51
CA ARG A 564 -17.83 4.56 -2.68
C ARG A 564 -16.56 5.30 -2.31
N SER A 565 -15.44 4.71 -2.69
CA SER A 565 -14.13 5.34 -2.60
C SER A 565 -13.85 6.17 -3.85
N TYR A 566 -13.24 7.34 -3.68
CA TYR A 566 -12.97 8.26 -4.78
C TYR A 566 -11.51 8.72 -4.77
N SER A 567 -10.95 8.87 -5.97
CA SER A 567 -9.70 9.58 -6.21
C SER A 567 -10.00 10.79 -7.09
N LEU A 568 -9.56 11.94 -6.62
CA LEU A 568 -9.68 13.22 -7.28
C LEU A 568 -8.28 13.71 -7.61
N GLU A 569 -8.02 13.97 -8.88
CA GLU A 569 -6.75 14.47 -9.37
C GLU A 569 -6.99 15.79 -10.09
N ARG A 570 -6.19 16.82 -9.77
CA ARG A 570 -6.24 18.08 -10.49
C ARG A 570 -5.85 17.84 -11.96
N SER A 571 -6.57 18.46 -12.87
CA SER A 571 -6.31 18.38 -14.30
C SER A 571 -4.89 18.89 -14.61
N VAL A 572 -4.14 18.13 -15.39
CA VAL A 572 -2.79 18.48 -15.87
C VAL A 572 -2.87 19.39 -17.11
N ARG A 573 -4.09 19.71 -17.57
CA ARG A 573 -4.34 20.49 -18.78
C ARG A 573 -4.41 21.97 -18.44
N ASP A 574 -3.51 22.75 -19.03
CA ASP A 574 -3.48 24.22 -18.88
C ASP A 574 -4.75 24.89 -19.44
N ASP A 575 -5.48 24.24 -20.36
CA ASP A 575 -6.77 24.74 -20.88
C ASP A 575 -7.98 24.41 -19.97
N ASP A 576 -7.72 23.76 -18.84
CA ASP A 576 -8.69 23.34 -17.82
C ASP A 576 -8.12 23.67 -16.41
N GLU A 577 -7.59 24.89 -16.26
CA GLU A 577 -7.08 25.46 -14.99
C GLU A 577 -8.21 25.55 -13.94
N GLY A 578 -8.51 24.42 -13.30
CA GLY A 578 -9.59 24.28 -12.32
C GLY A 578 -10.33 22.95 -12.40
N GLY A 579 -10.19 22.22 -13.51
CA GLY A 579 -10.82 20.91 -13.66
C GLY A 579 -10.25 19.87 -12.70
N VAL A 580 -11.15 19.03 -12.18
CA VAL A 580 -10.80 17.90 -11.31
C VAL A 580 -11.30 16.64 -11.99
N THR A 581 -10.39 15.70 -12.24
CA THR A 581 -10.75 14.37 -12.70
C THR A 581 -11.14 13.54 -11.49
N ILE A 582 -12.41 13.11 -11.43
CA ILE A 582 -12.92 12.27 -10.36
C ILE A 582 -13.04 10.84 -10.87
N ARG A 583 -12.52 9.89 -10.11
CA ARG A 583 -12.57 8.46 -10.42
C ARG A 583 -13.03 7.67 -9.20
N GLU A 584 -14.04 6.84 -9.39
CA GLU A 584 -14.46 5.86 -8.39
C GLU A 584 -13.43 4.72 -8.33
N LEU A 585 -12.83 4.52 -7.16
CA LEU A 585 -11.90 3.44 -6.90
C LEU A 585 -12.67 2.13 -6.69
N GLY A 586 -12.20 1.03 -7.29
CA GLY A 586 -12.83 -0.29 -7.11
C GLY A 586 -14.18 -0.48 -7.80
N ARG A 587 -14.66 0.47 -8.62
CA ARG A 587 -15.96 0.44 -9.30
C ARG A 587 -16.32 -0.90 -9.94
N ARG A 588 -15.43 -1.45 -10.77
CA ARG A 588 -15.67 -2.74 -11.45
C ARG A 588 -15.84 -3.91 -10.47
N ALA A 589 -15.06 -3.92 -9.40
CA ALA A 589 -15.15 -4.96 -8.38
C ALA A 589 -16.44 -4.84 -7.57
N ARG A 590 -16.88 -3.61 -7.27
CA ARG A 590 -18.18 -3.34 -6.65
C ARG A 590 -19.33 -3.77 -7.57
N GLU A 591 -19.35 -3.30 -8.82
CA GLU A 591 -20.38 -3.65 -9.81
C GLU A 591 -20.49 -5.17 -9.97
N ALA A 592 -19.37 -5.89 -10.08
CA ALA A 592 -19.38 -7.36 -10.15
C ALA A 592 -19.87 -8.06 -8.86
N LYS A 593 -19.70 -7.45 -7.69
CA LYS A 593 -20.25 -7.97 -6.42
C LYS A 593 -21.75 -7.72 -6.28
N CYS A 594 -22.22 -6.59 -6.82
CA CYS A 594 -23.63 -6.21 -6.86
C CYS A 594 -24.40 -7.03 -7.92
N GLU A 595 -23.77 -7.36 -9.05
CA GLU A 595 -24.33 -8.25 -10.08
C GLU A 595 -24.61 -9.65 -9.51
N GLY A 596 -25.87 -9.90 -9.16
CA GLY A 596 -26.35 -11.19 -8.62
C GLY A 596 -26.75 -11.18 -7.15
N ARG A 597 -26.57 -10.06 -6.43
CA ARG A 597 -27.17 -9.85 -5.10
C ARG A 597 -28.40 -8.95 -5.25
N HIS A 598 -29.56 -9.58 -5.34
CA HIS A 598 -30.88 -8.94 -5.28
C HIS A 598 -31.67 -9.54 -4.11
N VAL A 599 -31.02 -9.73 -2.96
CA VAL A 599 -31.68 -10.38 -1.81
C VAL A 599 -32.87 -9.54 -1.34
N LEU A 600 -32.75 -8.22 -1.44
CA LEU A 600 -33.79 -7.24 -1.11
C LEU A 600 -34.83 -7.02 -2.23
N GLU A 601 -34.65 -7.62 -3.42
CA GLU A 601 -35.47 -7.38 -4.62
C GLU A 601 -36.00 -8.66 -5.28
N GLN A 602 -35.96 -9.82 -4.59
CA GLN A 602 -36.50 -11.05 -5.17
C GLN A 602 -37.99 -10.90 -5.51
N PRO A 603 -38.41 -11.16 -6.77
CA PRO A 603 -39.82 -11.14 -7.15
C PRO A 603 -40.55 -12.28 -6.44
N GLY A 604 -41.27 -11.95 -5.37
CA GLY A 604 -42.03 -12.91 -4.54
C GLY A 604 -41.67 -12.91 -3.05
N GLY A 605 -40.61 -12.21 -2.63
CA GLY A 605 -40.39 -11.89 -1.21
C GLY A 605 -41.23 -10.68 -0.82
N ASN A 606 -41.94 -10.74 0.31
CA ASN A 606 -42.64 -9.57 0.84
C ASN A 606 -41.61 -8.45 1.10
N PRO A 607 -41.71 -7.28 0.43
CA PRO A 607 -40.78 -6.16 0.62
C PRO A 607 -40.83 -5.52 2.02
N THR A 608 -41.71 -6.01 2.89
CA THR A 608 -42.15 -5.37 4.13
C THR A 608 -41.44 -5.86 5.40
N ASP A 609 -40.58 -6.88 5.33
CA ASP A 609 -40.05 -7.52 6.55
C ASP A 609 -38.57 -7.17 6.87
N SER A 610 -37.89 -6.34 6.08
CA SER A 610 -36.52 -5.86 6.40
C SER A 610 -36.57 -4.47 7.05
N PRO A 611 -36.27 -4.34 8.35
CA PRO A 611 -36.27 -3.05 9.04
C PRO A 611 -35.25 -2.05 8.46
N VAL A 612 -34.21 -2.53 7.77
CA VAL A 612 -33.21 -1.68 7.12
C VAL A 612 -33.77 -1.00 5.88
N LEU A 613 -34.62 -1.71 5.10
CA LEU A 613 -35.26 -1.14 3.91
C LEU A 613 -36.23 -0.01 4.28
N GLU A 614 -36.94 -0.13 5.40
CA GLU A 614 -37.80 0.94 5.91
C GLU A 614 -36.98 2.21 6.20
N ILE A 615 -35.84 2.06 6.88
CA ILE A 615 -34.90 3.15 7.14
C ILE A 615 -34.37 3.74 5.83
N ILE A 616 -33.96 2.90 4.86
CA ILE A 616 -33.50 3.37 3.54
C ILE A 616 -34.55 4.21 2.85
N ARG A 617 -35.80 3.74 2.82
CA ARG A 617 -36.89 4.45 2.13
C ARG A 617 -37.30 5.73 2.84
N HIS A 618 -37.06 5.80 4.15
CA HIS A 618 -37.20 7.03 4.91
C HIS A 618 -36.08 8.04 4.59
N ILE A 619 -34.83 7.58 4.48
CA ILE A 619 -33.67 8.43 4.13
C ILE A 619 -33.74 8.88 2.65
N TRP A 620 -34.02 7.96 1.76
CA TRP A 620 -34.05 8.13 0.30
C TRP A 620 -35.40 7.66 -0.27
N PRO A 621 -36.39 8.57 -0.32
CA PRO A 621 -37.67 8.31 -0.97
C PRO A 621 -37.48 7.94 -2.45
N ARG A 622 -38.42 7.18 -3.01
CA ARG A 622 -38.36 6.76 -4.42
C ARG A 622 -38.44 7.97 -5.36
N ASN A 623 -37.49 8.06 -6.29
CA ASN A 623 -37.57 9.02 -7.39
C ASN A 623 -38.60 8.57 -8.43
N GLU A 624 -39.18 9.52 -9.16
CA GLU A 624 -40.08 9.22 -10.27
C GLU A 624 -39.36 8.37 -11.34
N GLY A 625 -39.92 7.19 -11.65
CA GLY A 625 -39.36 6.26 -12.63
C GLY A 625 -38.25 5.33 -12.12
N SER A 626 -37.86 5.46 -10.85
CA SER A 626 -36.90 4.55 -10.22
C SER A 626 -37.53 3.19 -9.90
N THR A 627 -36.81 2.12 -10.24
CA THR A 627 -37.20 0.75 -9.91
C THR A 627 -36.52 0.22 -8.65
N SER A 628 -35.41 0.85 -8.22
CA SER A 628 -34.56 0.36 -7.14
C SER A 628 -34.05 1.50 -6.26
N TRP A 629 -33.82 1.21 -4.97
CA TRP A 629 -33.16 2.18 -4.08
C TRP A 629 -31.72 2.49 -4.52
N HIS A 630 -31.10 1.64 -5.35
CA HIS A 630 -29.79 1.88 -5.96
C HIS A 630 -29.75 3.15 -6.83
N ASP A 631 -30.88 3.56 -7.40
CA ASP A 631 -31.02 4.76 -8.22
C ASP A 631 -31.44 6.00 -7.41
N ASP A 632 -31.88 5.78 -6.16
CA ASP A 632 -32.49 6.82 -5.32
C ASP A 632 -31.52 7.46 -4.34
N TRP A 633 -30.52 6.69 -3.89
CA TRP A 633 -29.63 7.14 -2.82
C TRP A 633 -28.70 8.26 -3.27
N ARG A 634 -28.43 9.17 -2.33
CA ARG A 634 -27.43 10.24 -2.46
C ARG A 634 -26.76 10.49 -1.12
N SER A 635 -25.52 10.94 -1.16
CA SER A 635 -24.82 11.39 0.03
C SER A 635 -25.46 12.65 0.63
N LEU A 636 -25.23 12.89 1.92
CA LEU A 636 -25.57 14.19 2.52
C LEU A 636 -24.58 15.25 2.02
N PRO A 637 -25.08 16.40 1.51
CA PRO A 637 -24.20 17.50 1.12
C PRO A 637 -23.58 18.16 2.35
N LEU A 638 -22.35 18.68 2.19
CA LEU A 638 -21.71 19.53 3.19
C LEU A 638 -22.57 20.76 3.52
N LEU A 639 -22.67 21.08 4.81
CA LEU A 639 -23.16 22.38 5.24
C LEU A 639 -22.27 23.48 4.66
N LYS A 640 -22.89 24.50 4.07
CA LYS A 640 -22.16 25.62 3.45
C LYS A 640 -21.81 26.68 4.48
#